data_AF-A0A6C0DVG7-F1
#
_entry.id   AF-A0A6C0DVG7-F1
#
_cell.length_a   1.000
_cell.length_b   1.000
_cell.length_c   1.000
_cell.angle_alpha   90.00
_cell.angle_beta   90.00
_cell.angle_gamma   90.00
#
_symmetry.space_group_name_H-M   'P 1'
#
loop_
_entity.id
_entity.type
_entity.pdbx_description
1 polymer ?
#
loop_
_entity_poly.entity_id
_entity_poly.type
_entity_poly.pdbx_seq_one_letter_code
_entity_poly.pdbx_strand_id
1 'polypeptide(L)' 'MNLCKYRDIFGKVGTGVHSFRFLNIAIVDTLLTLAAAYVINSYLQSNLLVIFFILMLLSIVIHKAFCVETTLTKMFFSFK' A
#
# COMPACT_ATOMS: atom_id res chain seq x y z
N MET A 1 7.69 -17.30 6.41
CA MET A 1 8.31 -17.07 5.08
C MET A 1 8.92 -15.68 5.07
N ASN A 2 10.24 -15.54 4.97
CA ASN A 2 10.93 -14.25 5.07
C ASN A 2 10.96 -13.55 3.68
N LEU A 3 9.80 -13.06 3.24
CA LEU A 3 9.67 -12.19 2.06
C LEU A 3 10.28 -10.80 2.32
N CYS A 4 10.78 -10.52 3.52
CA CYS A 4 11.45 -9.26 3.86
C CYS A 4 12.69 -9.00 2.99
N LYS A 5 13.32 -10.03 2.40
CA LYS A 5 14.42 -9.84 1.43
C LYS A 5 13.99 -8.95 0.24
N TYR A 6 12.70 -8.93 -0.05
CA TYR A 6 12.09 -8.21 -1.17
C TYR A 6 11.46 -6.87 -0.77
N ARG A 7 11.68 -6.43 0.48
CA ARG A 7 11.13 -5.17 1.00
C ARG A 7 11.43 -3.97 0.10
N ASP A 8 12.61 -3.96 -0.51
CA ASP A 8 13.12 -2.86 -1.32
C ASP A 8 13.02 -3.13 -2.84
N ILE A 9 12.21 -4.11 -3.29
CA ILE A 9 12.02 -4.40 -4.74
C ILE A 9 11.54 -3.16 -5.49
N PHE A 10 10.64 -2.39 -4.89
CA PHE A 10 10.06 -1.18 -5.49
C PHE A 10 10.85 0.09 -5.14
N GLY A 11 12.10 -0.07 -4.67
CA GLY A 11 12.95 1.00 -4.19
C GLY A 11 13.00 1.07 -2.66
N LYS A 12 14.05 1.70 -2.15
CA LYS A 12 14.29 1.80 -0.70
C LYS A 12 13.32 2.79 -0.06
N VAL A 13 12.64 2.35 0.99
CA VAL A 13 11.67 3.16 1.75
C VAL A 13 12.33 4.47 2.23
N GLY A 14 11.68 5.61 2.00
CA GLY A 14 12.20 6.93 2.39
C GLY A 14 13.26 7.50 1.43
N THR A 15 13.47 6.89 0.26
CA THR A 15 14.35 7.43 -0.79
C THR A 15 13.58 7.61 -2.10
N GLY A 16 13.97 8.60 -2.91
CA GLY A 16 13.38 8.86 -4.22
C GLY A 16 11.85 9.04 -4.20
N VAL A 17 11.14 8.37 -5.11
CA VAL A 17 9.67 8.45 -5.23
C VAL A 17 8.93 7.94 -3.97
N HIS A 18 9.57 7.08 -3.16
CA HIS A 18 9.01 6.57 -1.91
C HIS A 18 9.32 7.48 -0.70
N SER A 19 10.01 8.61 -0.91
CA SER A 19 10.16 9.69 0.07
C SER A 19 8.95 10.63 0.09
N PHE A 20 8.11 10.62 -0.95
CA PHE A 20 6.89 11.42 -1.01
C PHE A 20 5.81 10.83 -0.11
N ARG A 21 5.94 11.11 1.19
CA ARG A 21 4.95 10.81 2.20
C ARG A 21 4.30 12.12 2.63
N PHE A 22 3.00 12.26 2.42
CA PHE A 22 2.23 13.38 2.94
C PHE A 22 1.45 12.88 4.15
N LEU A 23 1.65 13.51 5.32
CA LEU A 23 1.06 13.07 6.59
C LEU A 23 1.35 11.59 6.92
N ASN A 24 2.56 11.12 6.62
CA ASN A 24 2.98 9.73 6.76
C ASN A 24 2.23 8.72 5.84
N ILE A 25 1.33 9.15 4.95
CA ILE A 25 0.69 8.28 3.97
C ILE A 25 1.55 8.26 2.69
N ALA A 26 1.83 7.07 2.17
CA ALA A 26 2.52 6.93 0.89
C ALA A 26 1.58 7.35 -0.25
N ILE A 27 1.80 8.55 -0.79
CA ILE A 27 0.96 9.13 -1.85
C ILE A 27 1.01 8.29 -3.12
N VAL A 28 2.20 7.77 -3.43
CA VAL A 28 2.40 6.90 -4.59
C VAL A 28 1.55 5.64 -4.48
N ASP A 29 1.52 5.02 -3.31
CA ASP A 29 0.77 3.78 -3.08
C ASP A 29 -0.75 4.04 -3.14
N THR A 30 -1.24 5.17 -2.63
CA THR A 30 -2.67 5.51 -2.71
C THR A 30 -3.11 5.86 -4.12
N LEU A 31 -2.30 6.62 -4.87
CA LEU A 31 -2.56 6.92 -6.28
C LEU A 31 -2.53 5.66 -7.14
N LEU A 32 -1.56 4.77 -6.91
CA LEU A 32 -1.47 3.49 -7.61
C LEU A 32 -2.66 2.60 -7.29
N THR A 33 -3.08 2.54 -6.02
CA THR A 33 -4.27 1.78 -5.60
C THR A 33 -5.54 2.35 -6.21
N LEU A 34 -5.65 3.68 -6.32
CA LEU A 34 -6.77 4.35 -6.99
C LEU A 34 -6.80 4.05 -8.50
N ALA A 35 -5.64 4.11 -9.16
CA ALA A 35 -5.51 3.75 -10.57
C ALA A 35 -5.88 2.28 -10.82
N ALA A 36 -5.40 1.36 -9.97
CA ALA A 36 -5.77 -0.06 -10.03
C ALA A 36 -7.26 -0.27 -9.79
N ALA A 37 -7.86 0.44 -8.82
CA ALA A 37 -9.30 0.40 -8.57
C ALA A 37 -10.10 0.86 -9.79
N TYR A 38 -9.66 1.93 -10.46
CA TYR A 38 -10.30 2.42 -11.69
C TYR A 38 -10.23 1.39 -12.83
N VAL A 39 -9.06 0.77 -13.04
CA VAL A 39 -8.87 -0.28 -14.05
C VAL A 39 -9.78 -1.48 -13.74
N ILE A 40 -9.79 -1.98 -12.50
CA ILE A 40 -10.66 -3.10 -12.10
C ILE A 40 -12.13 -2.73 -12.25
N ASN A 41 -12.50 -1.49 -11.89
CA ASN A 41 -13.86 -1.01 -12.03
C ASN A 41 -14.32 -0.95 -13.49
N SER A 42 -13.41 -0.65 -14.43
CA SER A 42 -13.71 -0.69 -15.86
C SER A 42 -14.14 -2.07 -16.35
N TYR A 43 -13.69 -3.15 -15.69
CA TYR A 43 -14.10 -4.52 -16.02
C TYR A 43 -15.31 -5.00 -15.23
N LEU A 44 -15.40 -4.63 -13.93
CA LEU A 44 -16.45 -5.12 -13.03
C LEU A 44 -17.70 -4.22 -12.98
N GLN A 45 -17.65 -3.01 -13.54
CA GLN A 45 -18.71 -1.98 -13.51
C GLN A 45 -19.40 -1.84 -12.14
N SER A 46 -18.60 -1.87 -11.08
CA SER A 46 -19.09 -1.90 -9.69
C SER A 46 -18.86 -0.54 -9.01
N ASN A 47 -19.03 -0.49 -7.69
CA ASN A 47 -18.73 0.73 -6.94
C ASN A 47 -17.21 0.89 -6.79
N LEU A 48 -16.64 1.90 -7.44
CA LEU A 48 -15.21 2.21 -7.39
C LEU A 48 -14.70 2.36 -5.94
N LEU A 49 -15.48 3.01 -5.07
CA LEU A 49 -15.15 3.16 -3.65
C LEU A 49 -15.03 1.82 -2.93
N VAL A 50 -15.91 0.85 -3.22
CA VAL A 50 -15.88 -0.48 -2.59
C VAL A 50 -14.63 -1.24 -3.03
N ILE A 51 -14.32 -1.23 -4.33
CA ILE A 51 -13.11 -1.84 -4.88
C ILE A 51 -11.86 -1.22 -4.26
N PHE A 52 -11.82 0.11 -4.17
CA PHE A 52 -10.72 0.85 -3.56
C PHE A 52 -10.50 0.45 -2.09
N PHE A 53 -11.57 0.38 -1.28
CA PHE A 53 -11.47 -0.04 0.11
C PHE A 53 -10.96 -1.49 0.26
N ILE A 54 -11.41 -2.40 -0.59
CA ILE A 54 -10.94 -3.80 -0.59
C ILE A 54 -9.45 -3.85 -0.95
N LEU A 55 -9.03 -3.12 -1.99
CA LEU A 55 -7.62 -3.08 -2.40
C LEU A 55 -6.73 -2.42 -1.35
N MET A 56 -7.22 -1.39 -0.65
CA MET A 56 -6.51 -0.77 0.47
C MET A 56 -6.27 -1.77 1.60
N LEU A 57 -7.28 -2.58 1.98
CA LEU A 57 -7.12 -3.64 2.98
C LEU A 57 -6.11 -4.71 2.53
N LEU A 58 -6.21 -5.14 1.27
CA LEU A 58 -5.27 -6.10 0.68
C LEU A 58 -3.84 -5.55 0.67
N SER A 59 -3.67 -4.28 0.33
CA SER A 59 -2.39 -3.57 0.31
C SER A 59 -1.72 -3.60 1.68
N ILE A 60 -2.47 -3.40 2.77
CA ILE A 60 -1.92 -3.48 4.14
C ILE A 60 -1.34 -4.87 4.43
N VAL A 61 -2.05 -5.95 4.04
CA VAL A 61 -1.57 -7.33 4.22
C VAL A 61 -0.31 -7.58 3.41
N ILE A 62 -0.26 -7.12 2.16
CA ILE A 62 0.90 -7.25 1.29
C ILE A 62 2.12 -6.53 1.88
N HIS A 63 1.98 -5.27 2.28
CA HIS A 63 3.07 -4.50 2.88
C HIS A 63 3.61 -5.18 4.15
N LYS A 64 2.73 -5.74 4.99
CA LYS A 64 3.13 -6.53 6.15
C LYS A 64 3.88 -7.80 5.75
N ALA A 65 3.44 -8.50 4.71
CA ALA A 65 4.12 -9.71 4.21
C ALA A 65 5.53 -9.41 3.67
N PHE A 66 5.72 -8.25 3.02
CA PHE A 66 7.03 -7.77 2.55
C PHE A 66 7.86 -7.06 3.64
N CYS A 67 7.37 -7.02 4.88
CA CYS A 67 8.04 -6.37 6.01
C CYS A 67 8.33 -4.87 5.76
N VAL A 68 7.46 -4.22 4.98
CA VAL A 68 7.50 -2.79 4.73
C VAL A 68 6.73 -2.09 5.84
N GLU A 69 7.42 -1.24 6.59
CA GLU A 69 6.78 -0.43 7.62
C GLU A 69 5.98 0.72 6.96
N THR A 70 4.68 0.50 6.80
CA THR A 70 3.74 1.58 6.54
C THR A 70 3.32 2.23 7.85
N THR A 71 2.82 3.45 7.78
CA THR A 71 2.36 4.22 8.96
C THR A 71 1.20 3.54 9.65
N LEU A 72 0.32 2.90 8.89
CA LEU A 72 -0.74 2.07 9.43
C LEU A 72 -0.18 0.85 10.16
N THR A 73 0.84 0.18 9.61
CA THR A 73 1.52 -0.92 10.32
C THR A 73 2.20 -0.43 11.59
N LYS A 74 2.89 0.72 11.59
CA LYS A 74 3.48 1.29 12.82
C LYS A 74 2.42 1.62 13.87
N MET A 75 1.28 2.17 13.45
CA MET A 75 0.19 2.52 14.36
C MET A 75 -0.53 1.29 14.93
N PHE A 76 -0.67 0.20 14.15
CA PHE A 76 -1.35 -1.02 14.58
C PHE A 76 -0.45 -2.05 15.27
N PHE A 77 0.85 -2.09 14.94
CA PHE A 77 1.82 -3.05 15.52
C PHE A 77 2.73 -2.45 16.58
N SER A 78 2.63 -1.16 16.89
CA SER A 78 3.24 -0.57 18.10
C SER A 78 2.34 -0.78 19.33
N PHE A 79 2.01 -2.03 19.62
CA PHE A 79 1.69 -2.45 20.99
C PHE A 79 2.65 -3.59 21.32
N LYS A 80 3.73 -3.18 21.99
CA LYS A 80 4.81 -3.96 22.61
C LYS A 80 6.08 -4.20 21.77
#